data_AF-A0A1V8T7Y9-F1
#
_entry.id   AF-A0A1V8T7Y9-F1
#
_cell.length_a   1.000
_cell.length_b   1.000
_cell.length_c   1.000
_cell.angle_alpha   90.00
_cell.angle_beta   90.00
_cell.angle_gamma   90.00
#
_symmetry.space_group_name_H-M   'P 1'
#
loop_
_entity.id
_entity.type
_entity.pdbx_description
1 polymer ?
#
loop_
_entity_poly.entity_id
_entity_poly.type
_entity_poly.pdbx_seq_one_letter_code
_entity_poly.pdbx_strand_id
1 'polypeptide(L)'
;MAGNSLDGALETSPLLRLPYDIRVEIYRHLFPRNPQLHLMADKQGLSVMLSKGELPMNVFTVCRQIHSDTSGYLYNNYLFNVVGLTSDCIARYEPLQQVVRKHARGDVKTDIFDNGVLSSTACISIYVSGGFVEGIAHRRRRGVPRELSEVKLELAKTAHAGPSAISSSVRVVLDAARLFRNVLLGMLLEQPLYVLTLTCCALALLLAIYLGGLDGGRIRVHSSVL
;
A
#
# COMPACT_ATOMS: atom_id res chain seq x y z
N MET A 1 -32.13 14.12 44.93
CA MET A 1 -30.74 13.64 44.74
C MET A 1 -30.59 13.26 43.29
N ALA A 2 -30.00 14.16 42.50
CA ALA A 2 -29.79 13.98 41.08
C ALA A 2 -28.56 13.09 40.87
N GLY A 3 -28.77 11.92 40.28
CA GLY A 3 -27.68 11.06 39.82
C GLY A 3 -27.16 11.59 38.48
N ASN A 4 -26.12 12.43 38.54
CA ASN A 4 -25.33 12.78 37.37
C ASN A 4 -24.41 11.60 37.02
N SER A 5 -24.88 10.67 36.19
CA SER A 5 -24.00 9.71 35.50
C SER A 5 -23.57 10.32 34.16
N LEU A 6 -22.49 11.10 34.20
CA LEU A 6 -21.82 11.74 33.04
C LEU A 6 -20.86 10.77 32.31
N ASP A 7 -21.09 9.46 32.36
CA ASP A 7 -20.11 8.43 31.92
C ASP A 7 -20.52 7.60 30.67
N GLY A 8 -21.63 7.91 29.99
CA GLY A 8 -22.20 7.00 28.98
C GLY A 8 -22.14 7.42 27.51
N ALA A 9 -21.89 8.70 27.22
CA ALA A 9 -21.93 9.23 25.86
C ALA A 9 -20.51 9.42 25.31
N LEU A 10 -19.77 8.31 25.17
CA LEU A 10 -18.73 8.24 24.14
C LEU A 10 -19.43 8.61 22.84
N GLU A 11 -19.23 9.84 22.36
CA GLU A 11 -19.91 10.43 21.22
C GLU A 11 -19.57 9.66 19.96
N THR A 12 -20.26 8.54 19.75
CA THR A 12 -20.34 7.85 18.49
C THR A 12 -20.89 8.86 17.49
N SER A 13 -20.15 9.06 16.40
CA SER A 13 -20.59 9.92 15.30
C SER A 13 -22.06 9.64 14.97
N PRO A 14 -22.90 10.67 14.71
CA PRO A 14 -24.31 10.48 14.35
C PRO A 14 -24.51 9.45 13.24
N LEU A 15 -23.57 9.36 12.28
CA LEU A 15 -23.58 8.34 11.23
C LEU A 15 -23.54 6.91 11.79
N LEU A 16 -22.72 6.65 12.81
CA LEU A 16 -22.53 5.33 13.39
C LEU A 16 -23.68 4.89 14.30
N ARG A 17 -24.53 5.84 14.73
CA ARG A 17 -25.76 5.56 15.47
C ARG A 17 -26.88 5.01 14.55
N LEU A 18 -26.77 5.24 13.24
CA LEU A 18 -27.73 4.73 12.28
C LEU A 18 -27.60 3.21 12.14
N PRO A 19 -28.71 2.48 11.88
CA PRO A 19 -28.67 1.07 11.50
C PRO A 19 -27.75 0.78 10.32
N TYR A 20 -27.12 -0.40 10.29
CA TYR A 20 -26.06 -0.71 9.30
C TYR A 20 -26.57 -0.68 7.85
N ASP A 21 -27.79 -1.15 7.62
CA ASP A 21 -28.50 -1.09 6.34
C ASP A 21 -28.64 0.36 5.82
N ILE A 22 -28.98 1.30 6.71
CA ILE A 22 -29.05 2.73 6.37
C ILE A 22 -27.65 3.28 6.05
N ARG A 23 -26.62 2.91 6.83
CA ARG A 23 -25.23 3.31 6.55
C ARG A 23 -24.75 2.79 5.20
N VAL A 24 -25.07 1.54 4.88
CA VAL A 24 -24.77 0.93 3.58
C VAL A 24 -25.42 1.71 2.44
N GLU A 25 -26.66 2.16 2.60
CA GLU A 25 -27.33 2.97 1.58
C GLU A 25 -26.64 4.34 1.41
N ILE A 26 -26.25 4.98 2.52
CA ILE A 26 -25.44 6.20 2.46
C ILE A 26 -24.13 5.96 1.71
N TYR A 27 -23.43 4.85 1.99
CA TYR A 27 -22.20 4.52 1.28
C TYR A 27 -22.41 4.23 -0.20
N ARG A 28 -23.53 3.62 -0.60
CA ARG A 28 -23.89 3.43 -2.02
C ARG A 28 -24.08 4.73 -2.77
N HIS A 29 -24.58 5.76 -2.10
CA HIS A 29 -24.72 7.10 -2.69
C HIS A 29 -23.39 7.87 -2.70
N LEU A 30 -22.52 7.61 -1.73
CA LEU A 30 -21.25 8.30 -1.57
C LEU A 30 -20.15 7.74 -2.49
N PHE A 31 -20.07 6.42 -2.65
CA PHE A 31 -19.06 5.76 -3.47
C PHE A 31 -19.53 5.53 -4.92
N PRO A 32 -18.61 5.32 -5.87
CA PRO A 32 -18.96 5.05 -7.27
C PRO A 32 -19.90 3.86 -7.41
N ARG A 33 -20.95 3.98 -8.23
CA ARG A 33 -21.90 2.89 -8.50
C ARG A 33 -21.25 1.69 -9.21
N ASN A 34 -20.20 1.94 -9.99
CA ASN A 34 -19.45 0.86 -10.63
C ASN A 34 -18.55 0.19 -9.58
N PRO A 35 -18.75 -1.10 -9.29
CA PRO A 35 -17.96 -1.83 -8.31
C PRO A 35 -16.52 -2.11 -8.76
N GLN A 36 -16.11 -1.65 -9.93
CA GLN A 36 -14.75 -1.78 -10.44
C GLN A 36 -14.01 -0.46 -10.31
N LEU A 37 -12.96 -0.44 -9.48
CA LEU A 37 -12.04 0.69 -9.35
C LEU A 37 -10.78 0.38 -10.15
N HIS A 38 -10.37 1.30 -11.01
CA HIS A 38 -9.13 1.19 -11.77
C HIS A 38 -8.08 2.08 -11.11
N LEU A 39 -6.89 1.53 -10.90
CA LEU A 39 -5.75 2.19 -10.28
C LEU A 39 -4.60 2.13 -11.28
N MET A 40 -4.11 3.28 -11.74
CA MET A 40 -2.90 3.31 -12.57
C MET A 40 -1.69 3.11 -11.66
N ALA A 41 -0.89 2.10 -11.95
CA ALA A 41 0.43 1.91 -11.37
C ALA A 41 1.49 2.56 -12.24
N ASP A 42 2.28 3.43 -11.61
CA ASP A 42 3.44 4.05 -12.21
C ASP A 42 4.62 4.07 -11.23
N LYS A 43 5.71 4.73 -11.63
CA LYS A 43 6.92 4.87 -10.82
C LYS A 43 6.67 5.70 -9.56
N GLN A 44 5.64 6.53 -9.54
CA GLN A 44 5.28 7.44 -8.46
C GLN A 44 4.38 6.77 -7.43
N GLY A 45 3.52 5.83 -7.84
CA GLY A 45 2.66 5.07 -6.94
C GLY A 45 1.41 4.52 -7.62
N LEU A 46 0.30 4.54 -6.87
CA LEU A 46 -1.02 4.18 -7.36
C LEU A 46 -1.87 5.45 -7.45
N SER A 47 -2.50 5.67 -8.60
CA SER A 47 -3.44 6.77 -8.81
C SER A 47 -4.80 6.24 -9.24
N VAL A 48 -5.89 6.84 -8.74
CA VAL A 48 -7.24 6.35 -9.03
C VAL A 48 -7.71 6.87 -10.38
N MET A 49 -8.08 5.96 -11.27
CA MET A 49 -8.69 6.28 -12.56
C MET A 49 -10.21 6.18 -12.43
N LEU A 50 -10.86 7.32 -12.18
CA LEU A 50 -12.32 7.41 -12.19
C LEU A 50 -12.78 8.05 -13.50
N SER A 51 -13.78 7.45 -14.14
CA SER A 51 -14.38 8.02 -15.34
C SER A 51 -15.28 9.22 -15.05
N LYS A 52 -15.87 9.27 -13.84
CA LYS A 52 -16.66 10.41 -13.30
C LYS A 52 -16.58 10.44 -11.77
N GLY A 53 -16.40 11.63 -11.21
CA GLY A 53 -16.37 11.88 -9.76
C GLY A 53 -15.03 11.59 -9.11
N GLU A 54 -14.95 11.85 -7.80
CA GLU A 54 -13.80 11.55 -6.95
C GLU A 54 -14.20 10.53 -5.89
N LEU A 55 -13.23 9.73 -5.42
CA LEU A 55 -13.47 8.93 -4.21
C LEU A 55 -13.60 9.89 -3.03
N PRO A 56 -14.58 9.71 -2.14
CA PRO A 56 -14.85 10.56 -0.99
C PRO A 56 -13.78 10.34 0.11
N MET A 57 -12.53 10.70 -0.19
CA MET A 57 -11.37 10.44 0.67
C MET A 57 -11.49 11.15 2.03
N ASN A 58 -12.20 12.27 2.06
CA ASN A 58 -12.52 13.02 3.28
C ASN A 58 -13.26 12.18 4.33
N VAL A 59 -14.11 11.23 3.94
CA VAL A 59 -14.85 10.38 4.89
C VAL A 59 -13.92 9.49 5.72
N PHE A 60 -12.77 9.09 5.15
CA PHE A 60 -11.76 8.31 5.87
C PHE A 60 -10.97 9.11 6.91
N THR A 61 -11.11 10.45 6.90
CA THR A 61 -10.35 11.36 7.78
C THR A 61 -11.16 11.87 8.97
N VAL A 62 -12.48 11.61 9.03
CA VAL A 62 -13.37 12.16 10.08
C VAL A 62 -13.00 11.64 11.47
N CYS A 63 -13.01 10.31 11.64
CA CYS A 63 -12.55 9.66 12.86
C CYS A 63 -12.20 8.20 12.59
N ARG A 64 -11.44 7.58 13.51
CA ARG A 64 -11.01 6.18 13.39
C ARG A 64 -12.17 5.20 13.21
N GLN A 65 -13.30 5.45 13.87
CA GLN A 65 -14.46 4.56 13.82
C GLN A 65 -15.18 4.62 12.47
N ILE A 66 -15.40 5.83 11.92
CA ILE A 66 -15.93 6.01 10.56
C ILE A 66 -14.96 5.41 9.54
N HIS A 67 -13.68 5.70 9.66
CA HIS A 67 -12.65 5.11 8.79
C HIS A 67 -12.79 3.59 8.77
N SER A 68 -12.89 2.93 9.93
CA SER A 68 -13.00 1.48 10.00
C SER A 68 -14.28 0.95 9.34
N ASP A 69 -15.44 1.58 9.59
CA ASP A 69 -16.73 1.16 9.03
C ASP A 69 -16.77 1.38 7.50
N THR A 70 -16.32 2.55 7.05
CA THR A 70 -16.27 2.93 5.63
C THR A 70 -15.24 2.12 4.85
N SER A 71 -14.04 1.88 5.40
CA SER A 71 -13.05 0.98 4.81
C SER A 71 -13.61 -0.45 4.71
N GLY A 72 -14.29 -0.92 5.75
CA GLY A 72 -15.00 -2.20 5.72
C GLY A 72 -16.01 -2.25 4.57
N TYR A 73 -16.78 -1.20 4.34
CA TYR A 73 -17.66 -1.14 3.18
C TYR A 73 -16.89 -1.20 1.85
N LEU A 74 -15.93 -0.29 1.64
CA LEU A 74 -15.20 -0.15 0.38
C LEU A 74 -14.46 -1.44 -0.02
N TYR A 75 -13.66 -2.01 0.88
CA TYR A 75 -12.79 -3.13 0.52
C TYR A 75 -13.53 -4.46 0.34
N ASN A 76 -14.76 -4.59 0.85
CA ASN A 76 -15.58 -5.79 0.65
C ASN A 76 -16.51 -5.71 -0.57
N ASN A 77 -16.78 -4.51 -1.10
CA ASN A 77 -17.77 -4.33 -2.17
C ASN A 77 -17.18 -3.95 -3.53
N TYR A 78 -15.87 -3.74 -3.63
CA TYR A 78 -15.22 -3.28 -4.85
C TYR A 78 -14.09 -4.22 -5.32
N LEU A 79 -13.97 -4.35 -6.64
CA LEU A 79 -12.88 -4.98 -7.37
C LEU A 79 -11.83 -3.91 -7.70
N PHE A 80 -10.62 -4.05 -7.17
CA PHE A 80 -9.53 -3.11 -7.43
C PHE A 80 -8.66 -3.63 -8.57
N ASN A 81 -8.49 -2.83 -9.61
CA ASN A 81 -7.75 -3.20 -10.82
C ASN A 81 -6.53 -2.32 -10.96
N VAL A 82 -5.38 -2.86 -10.59
CA VAL A 82 -4.09 -2.19 -10.79
C VAL A 82 -3.66 -2.41 -12.24
N VAL A 83 -3.65 -1.34 -13.03
CA VAL A 83 -3.31 -1.36 -14.45
C VAL A 83 -2.08 -0.52 -14.70
N GLY A 84 -1.20 -0.94 -15.61
CA GLY A 84 0.05 -0.21 -15.89
C GLY A 84 1.09 -1.13 -16.50
N LEU A 85 2.36 -0.71 -16.43
CA LEU A 85 3.47 -1.57 -16.80
C LEU A 85 3.55 -2.78 -15.86
N THR A 86 3.86 -3.96 -16.40
CA THR A 86 3.92 -5.21 -15.62
C THR A 86 4.88 -5.08 -14.43
N SER A 87 6.03 -4.43 -14.62
CA SER A 87 6.97 -4.14 -13.53
C SER A 87 6.37 -3.28 -12.41
N ASP A 88 5.61 -2.24 -12.79
CA ASP A 88 5.08 -1.26 -11.86
C ASP A 88 3.87 -1.85 -11.11
N CYS A 89 3.01 -2.60 -11.80
CA CYS A 89 1.92 -3.35 -11.19
C CYS A 89 2.45 -4.32 -10.12
N ILE A 90 3.50 -5.10 -10.45
CA ILE A 90 4.12 -6.05 -9.53
C ILE A 90 4.78 -5.35 -8.33
N ALA A 91 5.40 -4.19 -8.55
CA ALA A 91 6.02 -3.42 -7.46
C ALA A 91 4.99 -2.77 -6.51
N ARG A 92 3.75 -2.53 -6.97
CA ARG A 92 2.77 -1.70 -6.25
C ARG A 92 1.54 -2.44 -5.73
N TYR A 93 1.26 -3.66 -6.19
CA TYR A 93 0.03 -4.37 -5.78
C TYR A 93 0.08 -4.89 -4.33
N GLU A 94 1.25 -5.30 -3.81
CA GLU A 94 1.35 -5.92 -2.47
C GLU A 94 0.90 -4.98 -1.33
N PRO A 95 1.33 -3.69 -1.28
CA PRO A 95 0.80 -2.75 -0.29
C PRO A 95 -0.72 -2.61 -0.35
N LEU A 96 -1.30 -2.54 -1.55
CA LEU A 96 -2.76 -2.47 -1.71
C LEU A 96 -3.42 -3.75 -1.21
N GLN A 97 -2.88 -4.91 -1.56
CA GLN A 97 -3.38 -6.21 -1.09
C GLN A 97 -3.38 -6.30 0.44
N GLN A 98 -2.34 -5.80 1.10
CA GLN A 98 -2.26 -5.75 2.56
C GLN A 98 -3.32 -4.84 3.17
N VAL A 99 -3.57 -3.67 2.56
CA VAL A 99 -4.62 -2.75 3.01
C VAL A 99 -6.00 -3.40 2.85
N VAL A 100 -6.27 -4.05 1.71
CA VAL A 100 -7.53 -4.77 1.48
C VAL A 100 -7.69 -5.86 2.53
N ARG A 101 -6.67 -6.69 2.79
CA ARG A 101 -6.71 -7.75 3.82
C ARG A 101 -6.99 -7.22 5.22
N LYS A 102 -6.42 -6.06 5.57
CA LYS A 102 -6.61 -5.44 6.89
C LYS A 102 -8.07 -5.07 7.17
N HIS A 103 -8.83 -4.73 6.13
CA HIS A 103 -10.19 -4.19 6.27
C HIS A 103 -11.28 -5.09 5.69
N ALA A 104 -10.91 -6.07 4.86
CA ALA A 104 -11.80 -7.10 4.35
C ALA A 104 -12.26 -8.03 5.48
N ARG A 105 -13.48 -8.55 5.35
CA ARG A 105 -14.05 -9.54 6.28
C ARG A 105 -13.90 -10.98 5.79
N GLY A 106 -13.21 -11.18 4.67
CA GLY A 106 -13.02 -12.48 4.04
C GLY A 106 -11.68 -12.59 3.31
N ASP A 107 -11.46 -13.75 2.69
CA ASP A 107 -10.22 -14.04 1.99
C ASP A 107 -10.02 -13.14 0.78
N VAL A 108 -8.84 -12.54 0.68
CA VAL A 108 -8.48 -11.65 -0.43
C VAL A 108 -7.78 -12.46 -1.52
N LYS A 109 -8.34 -12.43 -2.73
CA LYS A 109 -7.79 -13.06 -3.94
C LYS A 109 -7.10 -12.02 -4.82
N THR A 110 -6.21 -12.52 -5.66
CA THR A 110 -5.46 -11.69 -6.60
C THR A 110 -5.26 -12.46 -7.88
N ASP A 111 -5.78 -11.90 -8.96
CA ASP A 111 -5.67 -12.46 -10.31
C ASP A 111 -4.86 -11.52 -11.19
N ILE A 112 -4.00 -12.08 -12.04
CA ILE A 112 -3.20 -11.31 -12.97
C ILE A 112 -3.58 -11.66 -14.38
N PHE A 113 -3.77 -10.60 -15.16
CA PHE A 113 -4.10 -10.67 -16.57
C PHE A 113 -3.04 -9.89 -17.33
N ASP A 114 -2.45 -10.53 -18.32
CA ASP A 114 -1.53 -9.90 -19.28
C ASP A 114 -2.18 -9.87 -20.66
N ASN A 115 -1.78 -8.93 -21.52
CA ASN A 115 -2.22 -8.88 -22.91
C ASN A 115 -1.41 -9.83 -23.83
N GLY A 116 -0.55 -10.69 -23.27
CA GLY A 116 0.18 -11.75 -23.97
C GLY A 116 1.70 -11.68 -23.77
N VAL A 117 2.43 -12.66 -24.29
CA VAL A 117 3.89 -12.87 -24.03
C VAL A 117 4.78 -11.67 -24.34
N LEU A 118 4.34 -10.77 -25.24
CA LEU A 118 5.09 -9.58 -25.65
C LEU A 118 4.56 -8.28 -25.03
N SER A 119 3.54 -8.34 -24.18
CA SER A 119 2.95 -7.16 -23.57
C SER A 119 3.77 -6.71 -22.36
N SER A 120 4.12 -5.43 -22.35
CA SER A 120 4.76 -4.78 -21.21
C SER A 120 3.74 -4.31 -20.16
N THR A 121 2.46 -4.59 -20.36
CA THR A 121 1.35 -4.10 -19.53
C THR A 121 0.58 -5.24 -18.89
N ALA A 122 0.19 -5.06 -17.63
CA ALA A 122 -0.60 -6.04 -16.91
C ALA A 122 -1.75 -5.37 -16.14
N CYS A 123 -2.76 -6.17 -15.83
CA CYS A 123 -3.83 -5.84 -14.91
C CYS A 123 -3.80 -6.83 -13.75
N ILE A 124 -3.65 -6.33 -12.51
CA ILE A 124 -3.77 -7.12 -11.29
C ILE A 124 -5.09 -6.77 -10.62
N SER A 125 -5.98 -7.75 -10.52
CA SER A 125 -7.29 -7.60 -9.88
C SER A 125 -7.21 -8.10 -8.43
N ILE A 126 -7.65 -7.30 -7.47
CA ILE A 126 -7.68 -7.62 -6.03
C ILE A 126 -9.12 -7.50 -5.53
N TYR A 127 -9.62 -8.54 -4.87
CA TYR A 127 -11.00 -8.60 -4.38
C TYR A 127 -11.17 -9.60 -3.24
N VAL A 128 -12.29 -9.52 -2.53
CA VAL A 128 -12.69 -10.48 -1.49
C VAL A 128 -13.46 -11.63 -2.14
N SER A 129 -13.06 -12.88 -1.86
CA SER A 129 -13.74 -14.08 -2.38
C SER A 129 -15.08 -14.37 -1.70
N GLY A 130 -15.94 -15.13 -2.37
CA GLY A 130 -17.23 -15.59 -1.85
C GLY A 130 -18.36 -14.58 -2.02
N GLY A 131 -18.17 -13.52 -2.81
CA GLY A 131 -19.14 -12.44 -3.01
C GLY A 131 -19.42 -12.10 -4.47
N PHE A 132 -20.32 -11.13 -4.70
CA PHE A 132 -20.66 -10.71 -6.07
C PHE A 132 -19.45 -10.15 -6.85
N VAL A 133 -18.47 -9.56 -6.13
CA VAL A 133 -17.24 -8.99 -6.69
C VAL A 133 -16.40 -10.06 -7.37
N GLU A 134 -16.34 -11.27 -6.80
CA GLU A 134 -15.68 -12.41 -7.42
C GLU A 134 -16.37 -12.82 -8.73
N GLY A 135 -17.70 -12.81 -8.75
CA GLY A 135 -18.47 -13.02 -9.99
C GLY A 135 -18.15 -11.98 -11.07
N ILE A 136 -17.79 -10.74 -10.70
CA ILE A 136 -17.35 -9.72 -11.64
C ILE A 136 -15.94 -9.99 -12.14
N ALA A 137 -15.03 -10.42 -11.26
CA ALA A 137 -13.67 -10.81 -11.63
C ALA A 137 -13.69 -11.95 -12.67
N HIS A 138 -14.44 -13.03 -12.41
CA HIS A 138 -14.52 -14.21 -13.30
C HIS A 138 -15.26 -13.97 -14.62
N ARG A 139 -16.16 -12.97 -14.67
CA ARG A 139 -16.84 -12.59 -15.93
C ARG A 139 -15.90 -11.87 -16.89
N ARG A 140 -14.74 -11.39 -16.44
CA ARG A 140 -13.78 -10.74 -17.32
C ARG A 140 -13.14 -11.77 -18.26
N ARG A 141 -13.41 -11.61 -19.55
CA ARG A 141 -12.78 -12.37 -20.64
C ARG A 141 -11.61 -11.61 -21.29
N ARG A 142 -10.98 -10.67 -20.56
CA ARG A 142 -9.93 -9.79 -21.11
C ARG A 142 -8.58 -10.12 -20.48
N GLY A 143 -7.59 -10.32 -21.35
CA GLY A 143 -6.24 -10.75 -20.97
C GLY A 143 -6.14 -12.26 -20.77
N VAL A 144 -4.92 -12.77 -20.82
CA VAL A 144 -4.58 -14.16 -20.53
C VAL A 144 -4.30 -14.24 -19.02
N PRO A 145 -5.01 -15.10 -18.28
CA PRO A 145 -4.73 -15.31 -16.87
C PRO A 145 -3.32 -15.90 -16.73
N ARG A 146 -2.53 -15.34 -15.83
CA ARG A 146 -1.16 -15.81 -15.55
C ARG A 146 -0.95 -16.00 -14.06
N GLU A 147 -0.07 -16.93 -13.72
CA GLU A 147 0.36 -17.10 -12.35
C GLU A 147 1.33 -15.96 -11.96
N LEU A 148 1.12 -15.36 -10.79
CA LEU A 148 1.97 -14.30 -10.26
C LEU A 148 3.46 -14.70 -10.19
N SER A 149 3.73 -15.97 -9.87
CA SER A 149 5.07 -16.53 -9.77
C SER A 149 5.81 -16.48 -11.11
N GLU A 150 5.14 -16.86 -12.20
CA GLU A 150 5.67 -16.82 -13.56
C GLU A 150 6.03 -15.39 -13.98
N VAL A 151 5.13 -14.44 -13.74
CA VAL A 151 5.33 -13.03 -14.09
C VAL A 151 6.51 -12.43 -13.33
N LYS A 152 6.63 -12.72 -12.02
CA LYS A 152 7.78 -12.29 -11.21
C LYS A 152 9.10 -12.87 -11.74
N LEU A 153 9.09 -14.13 -12.17
CA LEU A 153 10.27 -14.82 -12.69
C LEU A 153 10.71 -14.28 -14.06
N GLU A 154 9.79 -13.91 -14.95
CA GLU A 154 10.09 -13.26 -16.23
C GLU A 154 10.69 -11.85 -16.06
N LEU A 155 10.15 -11.08 -15.10
CA LEU A 155 10.71 -9.77 -14.75
C LEU A 155 12.13 -9.88 -14.21
N ALA A 156 12.43 -10.91 -13.41
CA ALA A 156 13.79 -11.15 -12.92
C ALA A 156 14.76 -11.49 -14.08
N LYS A 157 14.34 -12.35 -15.02
CA LYS A 157 15.15 -12.71 -16.20
C LYS A 157 15.46 -11.51 -17.09
N THR A 158 14.49 -10.62 -17.29
CA THR A 158 14.67 -9.39 -18.09
C THR A 158 15.54 -8.35 -17.39
N ALA A 159 15.48 -8.25 -16.05
CA ALA A 159 16.36 -7.38 -15.27
C ALA A 159 17.83 -7.82 -15.32
N HIS A 160 18.10 -9.13 -15.42
CA HIS A 160 19.46 -9.70 -15.50
C HIS A 160 20.09 -9.66 -16.90
N ALA A 161 19.36 -9.23 -17.94
CA ALA A 161 19.86 -9.11 -19.31
C ALA A 161 20.46 -7.74 -19.66
N GLY A 162 20.52 -6.79 -18.71
CA GLY A 162 21.09 -5.46 -18.90
C GLY A 162 22.38 -5.23 -18.08
N PRO A 163 23.44 -4.64 -18.66
CA PRO A 163 24.63 -4.28 -17.89
C PRO A 163 24.34 -3.01 -17.08
N SER A 164 24.15 -3.12 -15.76
CA SER A 164 24.58 -2.15 -14.74
C SER A 164 23.89 -2.34 -13.37
N ALA A 165 24.24 -3.41 -12.66
CA ALA A 165 23.90 -3.59 -11.23
C ALA A 165 24.52 -2.52 -10.31
N ILE A 166 25.33 -1.60 -10.86
CA ILE A 166 25.94 -0.49 -10.13
C ILE A 166 25.04 0.76 -10.15
N SER A 167 24.16 0.94 -11.14
CA SER A 167 23.32 2.16 -11.25
C SER A 167 22.06 2.14 -10.40
N SER A 168 21.52 0.95 -10.09
CA SER A 168 20.35 0.78 -9.21
C SER A 168 20.68 1.09 -7.74
N SER A 169 21.85 0.66 -7.27
CA SER A 169 22.32 0.93 -5.90
C SER A 169 22.51 2.41 -5.63
N VAL A 170 23.03 3.17 -6.61
CA VAL A 170 23.19 4.63 -6.49
C VAL A 170 21.83 5.34 -6.47
N ARG A 171 20.85 4.88 -7.26
CA ARG A 171 19.50 5.48 -7.29
C ARG A 171 18.70 5.20 -6.02
N VAL A 172 18.79 4.00 -5.45
CA VAL A 172 18.15 3.67 -4.16
C VAL A 172 18.73 4.53 -3.03
N VAL A 173 20.05 4.76 -3.02
CA VAL A 173 20.69 5.67 -2.05
C VAL A 173 20.27 7.13 -2.26
N LEU A 174 20.14 7.57 -3.52
CA LEU A 174 19.71 8.95 -3.83
C LEU A 174 18.24 9.20 -3.45
N ASP A 175 17.36 8.23 -3.68
CA ASP A 175 15.93 8.34 -3.36
C ASP A 175 15.69 8.25 -1.83
N ALA A 176 16.46 7.41 -1.12
CA ALA A 176 16.49 7.41 0.33
C ALA A 176 16.97 8.76 0.90
N ALA A 177 18.01 9.36 0.32
CA ALA A 177 18.51 10.67 0.73
C ALA A 177 17.49 11.80 0.48
N ARG A 178 16.71 11.73 -0.61
CA ARG A 178 15.63 12.70 -0.93
C ARG A 178 14.44 12.56 0.02
N LEU A 179 14.02 11.34 0.34
CA LEU A 179 12.97 11.09 1.33
C LEU A 179 13.40 11.59 2.71
N PHE A 180 14.65 11.31 3.11
CA PHE A 180 15.20 11.80 4.38
C PHE A 180 15.23 13.33 4.42
N ARG A 181 15.67 14.00 3.34
CA ARG A 181 15.67 15.47 3.25
C ARG A 181 14.27 16.07 3.41
N ASN A 182 13.25 15.49 2.79
CA ASN A 182 11.89 16.03 2.83
C ASN A 182 11.23 15.81 4.20
N VAL A 183 11.47 14.67 4.83
CA VAL A 183 11.03 14.42 6.23
C VAL A 183 11.75 15.36 7.19
N LEU A 184 13.05 15.61 6.97
CA LEU A 184 13.83 16.53 7.79
C LEU A 184 13.36 17.98 7.68
N LEU A 185 13.07 18.45 6.47
CA LEU A 185 12.51 19.79 6.24
C LEU A 185 11.11 19.96 6.86
N GLY A 186 10.28 18.91 6.82
CA GLY A 186 8.96 18.93 7.46
C GLY A 186 9.03 19.03 8.98
N MET A 187 9.98 18.32 9.62
CA MET A 187 10.12 18.36 11.08
C MET A 187 10.84 19.62 11.60
N LEU A 188 11.69 20.27 10.80
CA LEU A 188 12.35 21.53 11.15
C LEU A 188 11.38 22.72 11.30
N LEU A 189 10.18 22.63 10.70
CA LEU A 189 9.14 23.66 10.79
C LEU A 189 8.34 23.62 12.10
N GLU A 190 8.29 22.48 12.79
CA GLU A 190 7.45 22.35 13.99
C GLU A 190 8.25 22.23 15.31
N GLN A 191 9.44 21.61 15.35
CA GLN A 191 10.25 21.51 16.59
C GLN A 191 11.78 21.36 16.33
N PRO A 192 12.59 22.46 16.34
CA PRO A 192 13.99 22.43 15.87
C PRO A 192 14.96 21.64 16.76
N LEU A 193 14.70 21.55 18.07
CA LEU A 193 15.60 20.89 19.03
C LEU A 193 15.56 19.36 18.98
N TYR A 194 14.41 18.77 18.62
CA TYR A 194 14.25 17.30 18.57
C TYR A 194 14.84 16.71 17.29
N VAL A 195 14.79 17.48 16.19
CA VAL A 195 15.30 17.09 14.88
C VAL A 195 16.82 17.02 14.87
N LEU A 196 17.50 17.96 15.53
CA LEU A 196 18.96 18.00 15.58
C LEU A 196 19.53 16.73 16.24
N THR A 197 18.94 16.29 17.35
CA THR A 197 19.36 15.09 18.09
C THR A 197 19.13 13.82 17.27
N LEU A 198 17.96 13.69 16.61
CA LEU A 198 17.65 12.57 15.74
C LEU A 198 18.57 12.50 14.52
N THR A 199 18.90 13.65 13.90
CA THR A 199 19.88 13.66 12.80
C THR A 199 21.27 13.29 13.23
N CYS A 200 21.74 13.79 14.38
CA CYS A 200 23.06 13.43 14.89
C CYS A 200 23.14 11.93 15.21
N CYS A 201 22.09 11.34 15.79
CA CYS A 201 22.01 9.90 16.03
C CYS A 201 22.00 9.09 14.73
N ALA A 202 21.21 9.50 13.73
CA ALA A 202 21.14 8.82 12.44
C ALA A 202 22.46 8.89 11.66
N LEU A 203 23.12 10.06 11.66
CA LEU A 203 24.44 10.23 11.05
C LEU A 203 25.50 9.42 11.78
N ALA A 204 25.50 9.39 13.12
CA ALA A 204 26.43 8.58 13.91
C ALA A 204 26.25 7.07 13.62
N LEU A 205 25.00 6.61 13.45
CA LEU A 205 24.71 5.21 13.13
C LEU A 205 25.17 4.85 11.72
N LEU A 206 24.94 5.73 10.74
CA LEU A 206 25.42 5.55 9.37
C LEU A 206 26.95 5.60 9.29
N LEU A 207 27.59 6.48 10.06
CA LEU A 207 29.05 6.55 10.17
C LEU A 207 29.63 5.29 10.83
N ALA A 208 28.98 4.77 11.88
CA ALA A 208 29.39 3.54 12.55
C ALA A 208 29.22 2.30 11.65
N ILE A 209 28.17 2.25 10.83
CA ILE A 209 27.98 1.19 9.83
C ILE A 209 29.04 1.31 8.72
N TYR A 210 29.35 2.54 8.29
CA TYR A 210 30.35 2.78 7.25
C TYR A 210 31.78 2.46 7.73
N LEU A 211 32.12 2.86 8.97
CA LEU A 211 33.43 2.57 9.57
C LEU A 211 33.56 1.11 10.04
N GLY A 212 32.50 0.54 10.61
CA GLY A 212 32.45 -0.89 10.98
C GLY A 212 32.41 -1.83 9.77
N GLY A 213 31.96 -1.34 8.61
CA GLY A 213 32.05 -2.04 7.33
C GLY A 213 33.44 -2.01 6.69
N LEU A 214 34.34 -1.14 7.15
CA LEU A 214 35.72 -1.04 6.67
C LEU A 214 36.70 -1.98 7.41
N ASP A 215 36.35 -2.49 8.59
CA ASP A 215 37.16 -3.43 9.39
C ASP A 215 36.73 -4.91 9.27
N GLY A 216 35.88 -5.25 8.29
CA GLY A 216 35.41 -6.62 8.03
C GLY A 216 36.43 -7.56 7.35
N GLY A 217 37.72 -7.24 7.39
CA GLY A 217 38.81 -8.06 6.88
C GLY A 217 39.73 -8.57 7.99
N ARG A 218 39.40 -9.74 8.56
CA ARG A 218 40.11 -10.54 9.58
C ARG A 218 39.88 -10.17 11.05
N ILE A 219 39.08 -10.99 11.74
CA ILE A 219 39.48 -11.51 13.05
C ILE A 219 39.25 -13.03 13.05
N ARG A 220 40.37 -13.76 13.14
CA ARG A 220 40.44 -15.22 13.31
C ARG A 220 40.01 -15.58 14.74
N VAL A 221 39.33 -16.71 14.83
CA VAL A 221 39.01 -17.50 16.03
C VAL A 221 40.24 -17.69 16.93
N HIS A 222 40.06 -17.56 18.24
CA HIS A 222 40.79 -18.39 19.21
C HIS A 222 39.85 -18.95 20.27
N SER A 223 39.55 -20.24 20.10
CA SER A 223 39.22 -21.18 21.16
C SER A 223 40.51 -21.53 21.91
N SER A 224 40.47 -21.58 23.24
CA SER A 224 41.31 -22.38 24.18
C SER A 224 40.89 -21.98 25.61
N VAL A 225 40.15 -22.83 26.34
CA VAL A 225 40.66 -23.75 27.39
C VAL A 225 41.36 -23.04 28.55
N LEU A 226 40.62 -22.79 29.64
CA LEU A 226 40.82 -23.34 30.99
C LEU A 226 39.62 -22.96 31.88
#